data_AF-A0A954L3U4-F1
#
_entry.id   AF-A0A954L3U4-F1
#
_cell.length_a   1.000
_cell.length_b   1.000
_cell.length_c   1.000
_cell.angle_alpha   90.00
_cell.angle_beta   90.00
_cell.angle_gamma   90.00
#
_symmetry.space_group_name_H-M   'P 1'
#
loop_
_entity.id
_entity.type
_entity.pdbx_description
1 polymer ?
#
loop_
_entity_poly.entity_id
_entity_poly.type
_entity_poly.pdbx_seq_one_letter_code
_entity_poly.pdbx_strand_id
1 'polypeptide(L)'
;MRIDIQIDDQLSPSVRRFLGAPLADGRRTAVESTARDALADTIRLNPVDTARSRAAWVDALERLGGTPPAGWQGPQGDGEAEGRAAATLVKDHDRDQSLVSATNAVGYVGFLEYGTSRSRAFAMVRRSLLLARERLLQRLRRIFR
;
A
#
# COMPACT_ATOMS: atom_id res chain seq x y z
N MET A 1 11.93 1.25 -1.88
CA MET A 1 11.07 0.07 -1.60
C MET A 1 9.74 0.25 -2.31
N ARG A 2 9.08 -0.84 -2.73
CA ARG A 2 7.82 -0.79 -3.49
C ARG A 2 6.82 -1.83 -2.98
N ILE A 3 5.54 -1.44 -2.93
CA ILE A 3 4.40 -2.30 -2.62
C ILE A 3 3.48 -2.26 -3.85
N ASP A 4 3.30 -3.42 -4.49
CA ASP A 4 2.42 -3.59 -5.64
C ASP A 4 1.28 -4.53 -5.24
N ILE A 5 0.03 -4.10 -5.47
CA ILE A 5 -1.16 -4.94 -5.31
C ILE A 5 -1.92 -4.91 -6.63
N GLN A 6 -2.06 -6.08 -7.24
CA GLN A 6 -2.66 -6.26 -8.54
C GLN A 6 -3.66 -7.41 -8.52
N ILE A 7 -4.75 -7.25 -9.25
CA ILE A 7 -5.62 -8.35 -9.64
C ILE A 7 -5.77 -8.29 -11.16
N ASP A 8 -5.51 -9.41 -11.82
CA ASP A 8 -5.76 -9.62 -13.24
C ASP A 8 -6.99 -10.48 -13.44
N ASP A 9 -7.79 -10.12 -14.45
CA ASP A 9 -8.94 -10.87 -14.88
C ASP A 9 -8.61 -11.72 -16.12
N GLN A 10 -8.72 -13.04 -15.97
CA GLN A 10 -8.54 -14.01 -17.05
C GLN A 10 -9.89 -14.62 -17.50
N LEU A 11 -11.01 -13.92 -17.27
CA LEU A 11 -12.34 -14.43 -17.62
C LEU A 11 -12.58 -14.52 -19.13
N SER A 12 -13.39 -15.50 -19.50
CA SER A 12 -13.85 -15.66 -20.88
C SER A 12 -14.70 -14.45 -21.33
N PRO A 13 -14.73 -14.12 -22.62
CA PRO A 13 -15.48 -12.95 -23.14
C PRO A 13 -16.96 -12.95 -22.75
N SER A 14 -17.58 -14.14 -22.68
CA SER A 14 -18.99 -14.30 -22.31
C SER A 14 -19.26 -13.91 -20.86
N VAL A 15 -18.35 -14.24 -19.94
CA VAL A 15 -18.49 -13.87 -18.53
C VAL A 15 -18.20 -12.37 -18.34
N ARG A 16 -17.22 -11.82 -19.04
CA ARG A 16 -16.93 -10.38 -19.04
C ARG A 16 -18.11 -9.54 -19.54
N ARG A 17 -18.85 -10.02 -20.53
CA ARG A 17 -20.05 -9.32 -21.03
C ARG A 17 -21.15 -9.22 -19.98
N PHE A 18 -21.27 -10.22 -19.11
CA PHE A 18 -22.34 -10.29 -18.12
C PHE A 18 -21.98 -9.63 -16.77
N LEU A 19 -20.71 -9.75 -16.36
CA LEU A 19 -20.24 -9.29 -15.05
C LEU A 19 -19.25 -8.12 -15.11
N GLY A 20 -18.90 -7.62 -16.30
CA GLY A 20 -17.74 -6.74 -16.51
C GLY A 20 -17.70 -5.49 -15.63
N ALA A 21 -18.78 -4.71 -15.57
CA ALA A 21 -18.82 -3.50 -14.75
C ALA A 21 -18.82 -3.80 -13.24
N PRO A 22 -19.71 -4.65 -12.70
CA PRO A 22 -19.68 -5.02 -11.28
C PRO A 22 -18.34 -5.64 -10.84
N LEU A 23 -17.71 -6.44 -11.71
CA LEU A 23 -16.43 -7.06 -11.42
C LEU A 23 -15.28 -6.06 -11.41
N ALA A 24 -15.24 -5.13 -12.37
CA ALA A 24 -14.23 -4.07 -12.41
C ALA A 24 -14.30 -3.18 -11.16
N ASP A 25 -15.51 -2.78 -10.75
CA ASP A 25 -15.72 -1.97 -9.54
C ASP A 25 -15.36 -2.72 -8.26
N GLY A 26 -15.76 -4.00 -8.17
CA GLY A 26 -15.41 -4.88 -7.06
C GLY A 26 -13.89 -5.06 -6.94
N ARG A 27 -13.22 -5.31 -8.07
CA ARG A 27 -11.77 -5.48 -8.15
C ARG A 27 -11.04 -4.21 -7.73
N ARG A 28 -11.42 -3.06 -8.29
CA ARG A 28 -10.89 -1.75 -7.90
C ARG A 28 -11.02 -1.53 -6.39
N THR A 29 -12.22 -1.73 -5.85
CA THR A 29 -12.50 -1.57 -4.41
C THR A 29 -11.63 -2.52 -3.56
N ALA A 30 -11.45 -3.77 -4.00
CA ALA A 30 -10.64 -4.75 -3.29
C ALA A 30 -9.15 -4.38 -3.30
N VAL A 31 -8.60 -3.96 -4.44
CA VAL A 31 -7.20 -3.55 -4.57
C VAL A 31 -6.94 -2.28 -3.75
N GLU A 32 -7.74 -1.23 -3.92
CA GLU A 32 -7.55 0.03 -3.20
C GLU A 32 -7.68 -0.15 -1.68
N SER A 33 -8.67 -0.93 -1.21
CA SER A 33 -8.83 -1.20 0.23
C SER A 33 -7.67 -2.03 0.79
N THR A 34 -7.18 -2.99 0.03
CA THR A 34 -6.04 -3.82 0.47
C THR A 34 -4.75 -3.02 0.47
N ALA A 35 -4.55 -2.12 -0.49
CA ALA A 35 -3.38 -1.24 -0.53
C ALA A 35 -3.38 -0.26 0.66
N ARG A 36 -4.55 0.31 1.02
CA ARG A 36 -4.69 1.12 2.25
C ARG A 36 -4.27 0.34 3.49
N ASP A 37 -4.77 -0.88 3.65
CA ASP A 37 -4.41 -1.74 4.77
C ASP A 37 -2.92 -2.07 4.82
N ALA A 38 -2.33 -2.41 3.67
CA ALA A 38 -0.91 -2.74 3.54
C ALA A 38 -0.03 -1.54 3.91
N LEU A 39 -0.39 -0.34 3.44
CA LEU A 39 0.30 0.89 3.79
C LEU A 39 0.17 1.22 5.28
N ALA A 40 -1.03 1.10 5.86
CA ALA A 40 -1.26 1.32 7.29
C ALA A 40 -0.48 0.33 8.16
N ASP A 41 -0.37 -0.94 7.75
CA ASP A 41 0.44 -1.95 8.44
C ASP A 41 1.94 -1.66 8.28
N THR A 42 2.36 -1.22 7.10
CA THR A 42 3.75 -0.81 6.85
C THR A 42 4.12 0.38 7.74
N ILE A 43 3.27 1.40 7.84
CA ILE A 43 3.51 2.55 8.73
C ILE A 43 3.63 2.11 10.19
N ARG A 44 2.71 1.25 10.68
CA ARG A 44 2.71 0.72 12.05
C ARG A 44 3.94 -0.11 12.38
N LEU A 45 4.36 -0.94 11.44
CA LEU A 45 5.47 -1.88 11.64
C LEU A 45 6.84 -1.23 11.39
N ASN A 46 6.89 0.06 11.00
CA ASN A 46 8.14 0.72 10.64
C ASN A 46 9.06 0.90 11.86
N PRO A 47 10.20 0.18 11.92
CA PRO A 47 11.10 0.16 13.07
C PRO A 47 12.00 1.39 13.13
N VAL A 48 12.04 2.18 12.06
CA VAL A 48 12.89 3.36 11.96
C VAL A 48 12.06 4.57 12.34
N ASP A 49 12.48 5.28 13.38
CA ASP A 49 11.84 6.52 13.83
C ASP A 49 12.28 7.74 13.01
N THR A 50 12.88 7.50 11.84
CA THR A 50 13.10 8.56 10.87
C THR A 50 11.78 8.86 10.19
N ALA A 51 11.13 9.88 10.72
CA ALA A 51 9.82 10.28 10.29
C ALA A 51 9.76 10.55 8.77
N ARG A 52 10.87 10.91 8.10
CA ARG A 52 11.00 10.98 6.63
C ARG A 52 10.56 9.71 5.89
N SER A 53 11.04 8.55 6.33
CA SER A 53 10.71 7.25 5.73
C SER A 53 9.23 6.89 5.91
N ARG A 54 8.70 7.15 7.10
CA ARG A 54 7.29 6.87 7.45
C ARG A 54 6.36 7.87 6.73
N ALA A 55 6.80 9.12 6.53
CA ALA A 55 6.07 10.16 5.79
C ALA A 55 5.83 9.80 4.32
N ALA A 56 6.77 9.15 3.64
CA ALA A 56 6.56 8.68 2.27
C ALA A 56 5.40 7.66 2.16
N TRP A 57 5.30 6.74 3.13
CA TRP A 57 4.21 5.77 3.17
C TRP A 57 2.88 6.40 3.57
N VAL A 58 2.93 7.40 4.46
CA VAL A 58 1.76 8.21 4.84
C VAL A 58 1.21 9.00 3.65
N ASP A 59 2.07 9.63 2.85
CA ASP A 59 1.64 10.34 1.63
C ASP A 59 0.89 9.41 0.67
N ALA A 60 1.45 8.23 0.41
CA ALA A 60 0.80 7.23 -0.43
C ALA A 60 -0.56 6.77 0.14
N LEU A 61 -0.67 6.65 1.47
CA LEU A 61 -1.92 6.27 2.15
C LEU A 61 -2.98 7.36 2.04
N GLU A 62 -2.62 8.62 2.29
CA GLU A 62 -3.52 9.77 2.22
C GLU A 62 -4.02 10.00 0.79
N ARG A 63 -3.13 9.89 -0.21
CA ARG A 63 -3.50 9.96 -1.63
C ARG A 63 -4.39 8.80 -2.08
N LEU A 64 -4.40 7.70 -1.35
CA LEU A 64 -5.33 6.57 -1.53
C LEU A 64 -6.63 6.74 -0.73
N GLY A 65 -6.81 7.84 0.00
CA GLY A 65 -7.99 8.12 0.83
C GLY A 65 -7.99 7.37 2.16
N GLY A 66 -6.84 6.88 2.62
CA GLY A 66 -6.67 6.31 3.96
C GLY A 66 -6.24 7.37 4.97
N THR A 67 -6.32 7.02 6.25
CA THR A 67 -5.86 7.86 7.36
C THR A 67 -4.62 7.24 8.01
N PRO A 68 -3.64 8.06 8.42
CA PRO A 68 -2.50 7.56 9.17
C PRO A 68 -2.93 6.82 10.45
N PRO A 69 -2.26 5.72 10.82
CA PRO A 69 -2.56 5.00 12.06
C PRO A 69 -2.28 5.87 13.29
N ALA A 70 -3.01 5.60 14.38
CA ALA A 70 -2.84 6.30 15.64
C ALA A 70 -1.39 6.25 16.15
N GLY A 71 -0.90 7.37 16.69
CA GLY A 71 0.49 7.53 17.14
C GLY A 71 1.44 8.09 16.08
N TRP A 72 0.99 8.26 14.83
CA TRP A 72 1.72 9.08 13.87
C TRP A 72 1.61 10.57 14.22
N GLN A 73 2.74 11.20 14.54
CA GLN A 73 2.82 12.63 14.87
C GLN A 73 3.41 13.48 13.72
N GLY A 74 3.70 12.87 12.57
CA GLY A 74 4.46 13.52 11.52
C GLY A 74 5.95 13.68 11.88
N PRO A 75 6.83 13.91 10.89
CA PRO A 75 8.16 14.45 11.12
C PRO A 75 8.04 15.90 11.54
N GLN A 76 8.81 16.32 12.55
CA GLN A 76 9.00 17.75 12.79
C GLN A 76 10.09 18.27 11.85
N GLY A 77 9.79 19.30 11.06
CA GLY A 77 10.73 19.98 10.16
C GLY A 77 10.88 19.37 8.77
N ASP A 78 11.96 19.73 8.06
CA ASP A 78 12.18 19.47 6.62
C ASP A 78 12.16 17.98 6.23
N GLY A 79 12.36 17.09 7.22
CA GLY A 79 12.26 15.65 7.03
C GLY A 79 10.91 15.17 6.51
N GLU A 80 9.81 15.89 6.78
CA GLU A 80 8.48 15.55 6.24
C GLU A 80 8.35 15.85 4.77
N ALA A 81 8.68 17.07 4.38
CA ALA A 81 8.59 17.50 2.99
C ALA A 81 9.44 16.60 2.09
N GLU A 82 10.67 16.30 2.51
CA GLU A 82 11.54 15.37 1.78
C GLU A 82 10.99 13.94 1.71
N GLY A 83 10.38 13.46 2.80
CA GLY A 83 9.79 12.12 2.85
C GLY A 83 8.61 11.98 1.91
N ARG A 84 7.70 12.96 1.94
CA ARG A 84 6.53 13.01 1.05
C ARG A 84 6.94 13.17 -0.42
N ALA A 85 7.95 14.01 -0.69
CA ALA A 85 8.49 14.18 -2.05
C ALA A 85 9.09 12.89 -2.63
N ALA A 86 9.57 11.99 -1.78
CA ALA A 86 10.10 10.69 -2.18
C ALA A 86 9.01 9.60 -2.35
N ALA A 87 7.73 9.93 -2.19
CA ALA A 87 6.61 9.02 -2.39
C ALA A 87 6.10 9.06 -3.83
N THR A 88 5.85 7.88 -4.40
CA THR A 88 5.11 7.75 -5.66
C THR A 88 3.95 6.81 -5.47
N LEU A 89 2.78 7.18 -5.99
CA LEU A 89 1.59 6.35 -6.02
C LEU A 89 1.07 6.30 -7.46
N VAL A 90 0.96 5.09 -8.00
CA VAL A 90 0.33 4.80 -9.28
C VAL A 90 -0.94 3.99 -9.01
N LYS A 91 -2.05 4.43 -9.60
CA LYS A 91 -3.31 3.69 -9.64
C LYS A 91 -3.61 3.45 -11.10
N ASP A 92 -3.79 2.20 -11.48
CA ASP A 92 -4.16 1.83 -12.83
C ASP A 92 -5.34 0.88 -12.77
N HIS A 93 -6.43 1.26 -13.43
CA HIS A 93 -7.69 0.52 -13.42
C HIS A 93 -8.23 0.51 -14.83
N ASP A 94 -8.18 -0.67 -15.45
CA ASP A 94 -8.85 -0.92 -16.71
C ASP A 94 -9.95 -1.97 -16.51
N ARG A 95 -10.55 -2.46 -17.59
CA ARG A 95 -11.61 -3.47 -17.55
C ARG A 95 -11.13 -4.83 -17.02
N ASP A 96 -9.90 -5.20 -17.32
CA ASP A 96 -9.31 -6.52 -17.11
C ASP A 96 -8.30 -6.51 -15.93
N GLN A 97 -7.83 -5.34 -15.48
CA GLN A 97 -6.80 -5.19 -14.46
C GLN A 97 -7.13 -4.07 -13.46
N SER A 98 -6.74 -4.28 -12.21
CA SER A 98 -6.62 -3.20 -11.23
C SER A 98 -5.28 -3.32 -10.50
N LEU A 99 -4.53 -2.23 -10.48
CA LEU A 99 -3.22 -2.11 -9.85
C LEU A 99 -3.19 -0.87 -8.96
N VAL A 100 -2.62 -1.03 -7.76
CA VAL A 100 -2.11 0.07 -6.95
C VAL A 100 -0.65 -0.22 -6.63
N SER A 101 0.23 0.69 -7.01
CA SER A 101 1.67 0.63 -6.73
C SER A 101 2.08 1.84 -5.90
N ALA A 102 2.66 1.59 -4.73
CA ALA A 102 3.21 2.62 -3.86
C ALA A 102 4.73 2.42 -3.72
N THR A 103 5.50 3.46 -4.02
CA THR A 103 6.96 3.47 -3.94
C THR A 103 7.43 4.48 -2.91
N ASN A 104 8.39 4.07 -2.10
CA ASN A 104 9.14 4.91 -1.19
C ASN A 104 10.61 4.92 -1.62
N ALA A 105 11.08 6.07 -2.11
CA ALA A 105 12.45 6.26 -2.60
C ALA A 105 13.43 6.78 -1.52
N VAL A 106 12.99 6.95 -0.26
CA VAL A 106 13.87 7.40 0.83
C VAL A 106 15.02 6.40 1.01
N GLY A 107 16.27 6.87 0.96
CA GLY A 107 17.45 6.04 1.14
C GLY A 107 17.56 5.49 2.56
N TYR A 108 17.38 4.18 2.75
CA TYR A 108 17.32 3.55 4.07
C TYR A 108 18.69 3.27 4.73
N VAL A 109 19.79 3.33 3.98
CA VAL A 109 21.11 2.82 4.42
C VAL A 109 21.75 3.71 5.51
N GLY A 110 21.58 5.04 5.45
CA GLY A 110 22.11 5.95 6.48
C GLY A 110 21.26 6.08 7.75
N PHE A 111 20.03 5.55 7.76
CA PHE A 111 19.05 5.76 8.84
C PHE A 111 18.82 4.54 9.73
N LEU A 112 19.36 3.38 9.37
CA LEU A 112 19.41 2.20 10.26
C LEU A 112 20.23 2.48 11.52
N GLU A 113 21.18 3.42 11.46
CA GLU A 113 22.00 3.84 12.60
C GLU A 113 21.20 4.58 13.68
N TYR A 114 20.00 5.08 13.35
CA TYR A 114 19.12 5.83 14.26
C TYR A 114 17.89 5.04 14.74
N GLY A 115 17.73 3.78 14.31
CA GLY A 115 16.58 2.93 14.66
C GLY A 115 16.80 2.12 15.94
N THR A 116 15.89 2.23 16.91
CA THR A 116 15.94 1.53 18.21
C THR A 116 15.47 0.06 18.16
N SER A 117 14.93 -0.40 17.04
CA SER A 117 14.43 -1.77 16.86
C SER A 117 15.33 -2.58 15.94
N ARG A 118 15.80 -3.74 16.40
CA ARG A 118 16.64 -4.72 15.65
C ARG A 118 15.96 -5.33 14.41
N SER A 119 14.84 -4.77 13.95
CA SER A 119 14.08 -5.25 12.80
C SER A 119 14.56 -4.57 11.51
N ARG A 120 15.05 -5.34 10.53
CA ARG A 120 15.45 -4.80 9.22
C ARG A 120 14.22 -4.27 8.47
N ALA A 121 14.35 -3.11 7.80
CA ALA A 121 13.27 -2.45 7.04
C ALA A 121 12.50 -3.38 6.09
N PHE A 122 13.15 -4.39 5.52
CA PHE A 122 12.56 -5.38 4.64
C PHE A 122 11.54 -6.31 5.34
N ALA A 123 11.74 -6.62 6.62
CA ALA A 123 10.87 -7.54 7.36
C ALA A 123 9.46 -6.97 7.58
N MET A 124 9.35 -5.64 7.70
CA MET A 124 8.10 -4.91 7.85
C MET A 124 7.23 -5.01 6.60
N VAL A 125 7.76 -4.62 5.43
CA VAL A 125 7.04 -4.67 4.15
C VAL A 125 6.62 -6.10 3.83
N ARG A 126 7.50 -7.07 4.09
CA ARG A 126 7.15 -8.48 3.92
C ARG A 126 5.98 -8.90 4.80
N ARG A 127 5.96 -8.48 6.07
CA ARG A 127 4.88 -8.83 7.01
C ARG A 127 3.56 -8.14 6.65
N SER A 128 3.59 -6.87 6.23
CA SER A 128 2.39 -6.16 5.79
C SER A 128 1.79 -6.79 4.51
N LEU A 129 2.63 -7.22 3.58
CA LEU A 129 2.19 -7.94 2.37
C LEU A 129 1.53 -9.29 2.67
N LEU A 130 2.03 -10.04 3.66
CA LEU A 130 1.41 -11.30 4.08
C LEU A 130 -0.01 -11.08 4.63
N LEU A 131 -0.19 -10.07 5.49
CA LEU A 131 -1.51 -9.69 6.01
C LEU A 131 -2.43 -9.17 4.91
N ALA A 132 -1.89 -8.36 3.99
CA ALA A 132 -2.62 -7.85 2.84
C ALA A 132 -3.15 -8.98 1.94
N ARG A 133 -2.34 -10.01 1.70
CA ARG A 133 -2.75 -11.19 0.90
C ARG A 133 -3.97 -11.88 1.49
N GLU A 134 -3.99 -12.11 2.80
CA GLU A 134 -5.12 -12.77 3.47
C GLU A 134 -6.40 -11.93 3.34
N ARG A 135 -6.31 -10.62 3.56
CA ARG A 135 -7.45 -9.70 3.42
C ARG A 135 -7.94 -9.60 1.98
N LEU A 136 -7.03 -9.60 1.00
CA LEU A 136 -7.39 -9.59 -0.42
C LEU A 136 -8.22 -10.82 -0.78
N LEU A 137 -7.79 -12.02 -0.35
CA LEU A 137 -8.51 -13.26 -0.60
C LEU A 137 -9.91 -13.25 0.04
N GLN A 138 -10.04 -12.69 1.24
CA GLN A 138 -11.35 -12.53 1.89
C GLN A 138 -12.27 -11.57 1.13
N ARG A 139 -11.75 -10.47 0.59
CA ARG A 139 -12.50 -9.49 -0.20
C ARG A 139 -12.93 -10.06 -1.55
N LEU A 140 -12.03 -10.77 -2.23
CA LEU A 140 -12.35 -11.45 -3.49
C LEU A 140 -13.52 -12.44 -3.32
N ARG A 141 -13.52 -13.23 -2.24
CA ARG A 141 -14.64 -14.14 -1.94
C ARG A 141 -16.00 -13.45 -1.76
N ARG A 142 -16.03 -12.15 -1.42
CA ARG A 142 -17.27 -11.36 -1.31
C ARG A 142 -17.75 -10.82 -2.65
N ILE A 143 -16.86 -10.64 -3.63
CA ILE A 143 -17.22 -10.19 -4.98
C ILE A 143 -17.95 -11.31 -5.74
N PHE A 144 -17.59 -12.56 -5.48
CA PHE A 144 -18.15 -13.75 -6.16
C PHE A 144 -19.28 -14.45 -5.38
N ARG A 145 -19.81 -13.82 -4.32
CA ARG A 145 -20.99 -14.27 -3.58
C ARG A 145 -22.17 -13.40 -3.96
#